data_AF-A0A9D6I5S6-F1
#
_entry.id   AF-A0A9D6I5S6-F1
#
_cell.length_a   1.000
_cell.length_b   1.000
_cell.length_c   1.000
_cell.angle_alpha   90.00
_cell.angle_beta   90.00
_cell.angle_gamma   90.00
#
_symmetry.space_group_name_H-M   'P 1'
#
loop_
_entity.id
_entity.type
_entity.pdbx_description
1 polymer ?
#
loop_
_entity_poly.entity_id
_entity_poly.type
_entity_poly.pdbx_seq_one_letter_code
_entity_poly.pdbx_strand_id
1 'polypeptide(L)'
;MVERVCGTPKAEFLKVAEAFTRTGAPDKAGTILYAMGWTQHSKATQLIRTGAILQLLLGNIGVAGGGVNALRGLSNVQGSTDMACLFHIRPGYLPTQRAKDHPTLAAYLEKETPKSGYWVNRPKFFVSLLKAWYGEAATRENEFAYQYLPKNSASYSYMDIFEAMYAGKIKGFIVMGQNPAVSGPNSTLERKALEKLEWLVVRDLFETETAAFWKGPGVDPAKVQTEVFLLPSSTHLEREGSYTNSGRWLQWKWRAVEPPGDARSDGWFVNQMARRLKALYADSKADRDRPIQALTWDYGADEPDLEKVLAEVNGYTVADGKPVKSFAFLADDGSTACGNWIYSGVFPAEGQNRAKSRKADPPESLGINAGWGFSWPVNRRILYNRASADPRGKPWNREK
;
A
#
# COMPACT_ATOMS: atom_id res chain seq x y z
N MET A 1 23.18 16.21 29.52
CA MET A 1 22.19 15.11 29.33
C MET A 1 22.36 14.44 27.98
N VAL A 2 22.27 15.16 26.85
CA VAL A 2 22.39 14.59 25.49
C VAL A 2 23.70 13.82 25.29
N GLU A 3 24.85 14.45 25.54
CA GLU A 3 26.18 13.81 25.42
C GLU A 3 26.29 12.52 26.25
N ARG A 4 25.80 12.53 27.49
CA ARG A 4 25.78 11.36 28.38
C ARG A 4 24.96 10.19 27.85
N VAL A 5 23.83 10.45 27.18
CA VAL A 5 22.89 9.41 26.73
C VAL A 5 23.20 8.93 25.31
N CYS A 6 23.52 9.86 24.41
CA CYS A 6 23.72 9.58 22.99
C CYS A 6 25.18 9.33 22.62
N GLY A 7 26.14 9.69 23.48
CA GLY A 7 27.58 9.61 23.19
C GLY A 7 28.08 10.68 22.21
N THR A 8 27.21 11.56 21.69
CA THR A 8 27.60 12.65 20.79
C THR A 8 28.30 13.77 21.57
N PRO A 9 29.56 14.12 21.24
CA PRO A 9 30.27 15.22 21.90
C PRO A 9 29.48 16.53 21.83
N LYS A 10 29.46 17.29 22.93
CA LYS A 10 28.67 18.54 23.04
C LYS A 10 28.99 19.52 21.92
N ALA A 11 30.27 19.69 21.57
CA ALA A 11 30.69 20.59 20.51
C ALA A 11 30.10 20.21 19.14
N GLU A 12 30.09 18.92 18.81
CA GLU A 12 29.51 18.43 17.56
C GLU A 12 27.98 18.56 17.55
N PHE A 13 27.33 18.25 18.67
CA PHE A 13 25.88 18.47 18.79
C PHE A 13 25.50 19.93 18.56
N LEU A 14 26.24 20.88 19.15
CA LEU A 14 25.96 22.31 19.00
C LEU A 14 26.14 22.78 17.55
N LYS A 15 27.17 22.29 16.83
CA LYS A 15 27.36 22.59 15.40
C LYS A 15 26.16 22.14 14.57
N VAL A 16 25.68 20.91 14.77
CA VAL A 16 24.53 20.36 14.05
C VAL A 16 23.25 21.11 14.39
N ALA A 17 23.03 21.39 15.69
CA ALA A 17 21.87 22.13 16.16
C ALA A 17 21.82 23.52 15.53
N GLU A 18 22.93 24.29 15.60
CA GLU A 18 23.00 25.63 15.03
C GLU A 18 22.74 25.62 13.51
N ALA A 19 23.40 24.73 12.78
CA ALA A 19 23.24 24.61 11.34
C ALA A 19 21.78 24.30 10.95
N PHE A 20 21.12 23.38 11.66
CA PHE A 20 19.76 22.98 11.34
C PHE A 20 18.72 24.03 11.76
N THR A 21 18.88 24.66 12.93
CA THR A 21 17.93 25.67 13.42
C THR A 21 17.95 26.97 12.60
N ARG A 22 19.03 27.27 11.89
CA ARG A 22 19.07 28.39 10.90
C ARG A 22 18.01 28.24 9.81
N THR A 23 17.49 27.04 9.58
CA THR A 23 16.41 26.79 8.61
C THR A 23 15.04 27.29 9.07
N GLY A 24 14.92 27.75 10.32
CA GLY A 24 13.71 28.43 10.81
C GLY A 24 13.51 29.84 10.23
N ALA A 25 14.50 30.37 9.52
CA ALA A 25 14.33 31.62 8.76
C ALA A 25 13.41 31.37 7.54
N PRO A 26 12.43 32.26 7.24
CA PRO A 26 11.43 32.04 6.18
C PRO A 26 12.00 31.84 4.76
N ASP A 27 13.22 32.33 4.49
CA ASP A 27 13.92 32.21 3.22
C ASP A 27 14.81 30.96 3.14
N LYS A 28 14.89 30.17 4.21
CA LYS A 28 15.63 28.92 4.29
C LYS A 28 14.67 27.74 4.38
N ALA A 29 15.18 26.56 4.06
CA ALA A 29 14.44 25.32 4.21
C ALA A 29 15.39 24.22 4.70
N GLY A 30 14.93 23.46 5.69
CA GLY A 30 15.61 22.29 6.23
C GLY A 30 14.79 21.04 5.98
N THR A 31 15.44 19.94 5.62
CA THR A 31 14.76 18.66 5.39
C THR A 31 15.38 17.56 6.23
N ILE A 32 14.53 16.66 6.74
CA ILE A 32 14.97 15.45 7.45
C ILE A 32 14.75 14.27 6.52
N LEU A 33 15.83 13.56 6.18
CA LEU A 33 15.78 12.30 5.45
C LEU A 33 16.03 11.16 6.43
N TYR A 34 15.09 10.22 6.53
CA TYR A 34 15.27 9.03 7.37
C TYR A 34 14.62 7.80 6.73
N ALA A 35 15.05 6.61 7.15
CA ALA A 35 14.51 5.33 6.74
C ALA A 35 14.48 4.37 7.95
N MET A 36 15.05 3.17 7.82
CA MET A 36 14.94 2.10 8.83
C MET A 36 15.58 2.43 10.19
N GLY A 37 16.65 3.24 10.19
CA GLY A 37 17.37 3.57 11.42
C GLY A 37 16.54 4.24 12.51
N TRP A 38 15.38 4.83 12.18
CA TRP A 38 14.45 5.44 13.14
C TRP A 38 13.18 4.61 13.38
N THR A 39 12.98 3.50 12.66
CA THR A 39 11.67 2.83 12.57
C THR A 39 11.62 1.46 13.26
N GLN A 40 12.77 0.83 13.54
CA GLN A 40 12.83 -0.55 14.05
C GLN A 40 13.24 -0.62 15.54
N HIS A 41 12.48 0.07 16.40
CA HIS A 41 12.63 -0.02 17.85
C HIS A 41 11.31 0.31 18.54
N SER A 42 11.16 -0.07 19.81
CA SER A 42 9.91 0.11 20.59
C SER A 42 9.48 1.58 20.78
N LYS A 43 10.37 2.54 20.47
CA LYS A 43 10.12 4.00 20.52
C LYS A 43 10.17 4.66 19.14
N ALA A 44 10.14 3.91 18.05
CA ALA A 44 10.26 4.41 16.68
C ALA A 44 9.30 5.57 16.38
N THR A 45 8.00 5.36 16.67
CA THR A 45 6.99 6.39 16.47
C THR A 45 7.33 7.68 17.22
N GLN A 46 7.94 7.59 18.41
CA GLN A 46 8.33 8.75 19.20
C GLN A 46 9.46 9.54 18.56
N LEU A 47 10.48 8.85 18.06
CA LEU A 47 11.61 9.49 17.37
C LEU A 47 11.14 10.25 16.11
N ILE A 48 10.26 9.62 15.33
CA ILE A 48 9.67 10.24 14.14
C ILE A 48 8.81 11.45 14.54
N ARG A 49 8.01 11.35 15.61
CA ARG A 49 7.25 12.48 16.15
C ARG A 49 8.15 13.65 16.54
N THR A 50 9.30 13.40 17.17
CA THR A 50 10.26 14.44 17.52
C THR A 50 10.80 15.16 16.28
N GLY A 51 11.17 14.42 15.22
CA GLY A 51 11.57 15.01 13.94
C GLY A 51 10.47 15.86 13.29
N ALA A 52 9.22 15.38 13.34
CA ALA A 52 8.07 16.13 12.83
C ALA A 52 7.80 17.42 13.63
N ILE A 53 7.89 17.36 14.97
CA ILE A 53 7.75 18.54 15.84
C ILE A 53 8.83 19.58 15.52
N LEU A 54 10.09 19.15 15.36
CA LEU A 54 11.18 20.04 14.99
C LEU A 54 10.91 20.75 13.65
N GLN A 55 10.46 20.01 12.64
CA GLN A 55 10.11 20.59 11.33
C GLN A 55 8.92 21.55 11.40
N LEU A 56 7.94 21.30 12.27
CA LEU A 56 6.83 22.23 12.52
C LEU A 56 7.30 23.52 13.20
N LEU A 57 8.15 23.41 14.24
CA LEU A 57 8.71 24.56 14.95
C LEU A 57 9.55 25.46 14.03
N LEU A 58 10.25 24.86 13.07
CA LEU A 58 11.08 25.57 12.09
C LEU A 58 10.30 26.01 10.83
N GLY A 59 8.99 25.76 10.73
CA GLY A 59 8.21 26.14 9.55
C GLY A 59 8.59 25.41 8.25
N ASN A 60 9.27 24.27 8.35
CA ASN A 60 9.80 23.52 7.20
C ASN A 60 8.77 22.57 6.54
N ILE A 61 7.54 22.45 7.07
CA ILE A 61 6.51 21.58 6.48
C ILE A 61 5.77 22.32 5.36
N GLY A 62 5.68 21.68 4.18
CA GLY A 62 4.91 22.19 3.03
C GLY A 62 5.71 23.09 2.09
N VAL A 63 6.94 23.47 2.43
CA VAL A 63 7.83 24.28 1.59
C VAL A 63 8.73 23.43 0.69
N ALA A 64 9.15 23.99 -0.44
CA ALA A 64 10.14 23.36 -1.32
C ALA A 64 11.51 23.27 -0.63
N GLY A 65 12.16 22.10 -0.72
CA GLY A 65 13.42 21.81 -0.02
C GLY A 65 13.28 21.51 1.48
N GLY A 66 12.05 21.54 2.02
CA GLY A 66 11.77 21.22 3.42
C GLY A 66 11.25 19.79 3.64
N GLY A 67 10.34 19.66 4.59
CA GLY A 67 9.54 18.47 4.83
C GLY A 67 10.23 17.37 5.64
N VAL A 68 9.49 16.30 5.86
CA VAL A 68 9.99 15.06 6.47
C VAL A 68 9.99 14.00 5.37
N ASN A 69 11.16 13.75 4.80
CA ASN A 69 11.36 12.80 3.73
C ASN A 69 11.63 11.42 4.30
N ALA A 70 10.55 10.73 4.70
CA ALA A 70 10.59 9.32 5.08
C ALA A 70 10.85 8.47 3.83
N LEU A 71 12.08 8.04 3.63
CA LEU A 71 12.52 7.32 2.44
C LEU A 71 12.01 5.88 2.50
N ARG A 72 11.18 5.52 1.53
CA ARG A 72 10.67 4.16 1.37
C ARG A 72 11.78 3.25 0.82
N GLY A 73 11.76 1.98 1.22
CA GLY A 73 12.74 0.98 0.82
C GLY A 73 12.46 0.39 -0.56
N LEU A 74 11.67 -0.69 -0.62
CA LEU A 74 11.36 -1.39 -1.88
C LEU A 74 10.65 -0.46 -2.89
N SER A 75 10.88 -0.73 -4.17
CA SER A 75 10.42 0.10 -5.30
C SER A 75 8.94 0.47 -5.28
N ASN A 76 8.09 -0.43 -4.76
CA ASN A 76 6.65 -0.26 -4.68
C ASN A 76 6.08 -0.46 -3.26
N VAL A 77 6.88 -0.34 -2.19
CA VAL A 77 6.34 -0.50 -0.82
C VAL A 77 5.30 0.57 -0.49
N GLN A 78 5.41 1.75 -1.11
CA GLN A 78 4.37 2.76 -1.02
C GLN A 78 3.06 2.25 -1.64
N GLY A 79 3.10 1.73 -2.87
CA GLY A 79 1.92 1.22 -3.56
C GLY A 79 1.31 -0.02 -2.89
N SER A 80 2.12 -0.95 -2.38
CA SER A 80 1.58 -2.10 -1.64
C SER A 80 0.94 -1.70 -0.31
N THR A 81 1.46 -0.67 0.35
CA THR A 81 0.81 -0.08 1.54
C THR A 81 -0.49 0.64 1.13
N ASP A 82 -0.48 1.39 0.03
CA ASP A 82 -1.66 2.09 -0.51
C ASP A 82 -2.79 1.11 -0.85
N MET A 83 -2.44 -0.07 -1.39
CA MET A 83 -3.33 -1.19 -1.72
C MET A 83 -3.58 -2.15 -0.55
N ALA A 84 -3.10 -1.80 0.65
CA ALA A 84 -3.35 -2.52 1.89
C ALA A 84 -2.90 -3.99 1.89
N CYS A 85 -1.66 -4.26 1.47
CA CYS A 85 -0.96 -5.51 1.80
C CYS A 85 -0.56 -5.56 3.31
N LEU A 86 -1.47 -5.16 4.21
CA LEU A 86 -1.30 -5.07 5.65
C LEU A 86 -2.63 -5.40 6.33
N PHE A 87 -2.60 -6.19 7.41
CA PHE A 87 -3.81 -6.75 8.03
C PHE A 87 -4.80 -5.70 8.61
N HIS A 88 -4.34 -4.50 8.98
CA HIS A 88 -5.11 -3.52 9.74
C HIS A 88 -5.73 -2.42 8.89
N ILE A 89 -5.49 -2.43 7.57
CA ILE A 89 -6.06 -1.47 6.62
C ILE A 89 -6.65 -2.18 5.39
N ARG A 90 -7.45 -1.42 4.65
CA ARG A 90 -8.03 -1.68 3.33
C ARG A 90 -7.49 -0.60 2.36
N PRO A 91 -7.63 -0.80 1.03
CA PRO A 91 -7.11 0.16 0.05
C PRO A 91 -7.50 1.61 0.37
N GLY A 92 -6.54 2.52 0.24
CA GLY A 92 -6.73 3.92 0.58
C GLY A 92 -6.79 4.20 2.08
N TYR A 93 -6.09 3.41 2.89
CA TYR A 93 -5.92 3.61 4.34
C TYR A 93 -7.23 3.57 5.13
N LEU A 94 -8.23 2.84 4.65
CA LEU A 94 -9.48 2.61 5.37
C LEU A 94 -9.23 1.53 6.44
N PRO A 95 -9.57 1.73 7.73
CA PRO A 95 -9.27 0.75 8.77
C PRO A 95 -10.02 -0.58 8.56
N THR A 96 -9.33 -1.70 8.79
CA THR A 96 -9.98 -3.03 8.71
C THR A 96 -11.03 -3.18 9.81
N GLN A 97 -12.14 -3.82 9.45
CA GLN A 97 -13.28 -4.07 10.33
C GLN A 97 -12.88 -5.01 11.47
N ARG A 98 -13.50 -4.86 12.65
CA ARG A 98 -13.40 -5.80 13.78
C ARG A 98 -14.79 -6.29 14.10
N ALA A 99 -14.99 -7.61 14.23
CA ALA A 99 -16.33 -8.19 14.32
C ALA A 99 -17.17 -7.61 15.46
N LYS A 100 -16.56 -7.42 16.64
CA LYS A 100 -17.21 -6.85 17.83
C LYS A 100 -17.58 -5.38 17.67
N ASP A 101 -16.71 -4.60 17.03
CA ASP A 101 -16.86 -3.15 16.94
C ASP A 101 -17.73 -2.72 15.76
N HIS A 102 -17.71 -3.50 14.68
CA HIS A 102 -18.23 -3.12 13.37
C HIS A 102 -19.19 -4.20 12.81
N PRO A 103 -20.28 -4.53 13.53
CA PRO A 103 -21.21 -5.58 13.10
C PRO A 103 -21.95 -5.23 11.80
N THR A 104 -22.18 -3.93 11.55
CA THR A 104 -22.88 -3.39 10.38
C THR A 104 -22.03 -2.31 9.70
N LEU A 105 -22.36 -1.96 8.45
CA LEU A 105 -21.70 -0.87 7.73
C LEU A 105 -21.95 0.45 8.46
N ALA A 106 -23.18 0.68 8.94
CA ALA A 106 -23.54 1.88 9.69
C ALA A 106 -22.67 2.04 10.95
N ALA A 107 -22.51 0.97 11.75
CA ALA A 107 -21.68 0.99 12.95
C ALA A 107 -20.19 1.25 12.63
N TYR A 108 -19.68 0.66 11.54
CA TYR A 108 -18.33 0.96 11.06
C TYR A 108 -18.17 2.44 10.72
N LEU A 109 -19.08 2.99 9.90
CA LEU A 109 -19.01 4.37 9.45
C LEU A 109 -19.16 5.36 10.61
N GLU A 110 -20.06 5.10 11.56
CA GLU A 110 -20.22 5.93 12.75
C GLU A 110 -18.95 5.95 13.61
N LYS A 111 -18.40 4.77 13.91
CA LYS A 111 -17.26 4.65 14.82
C LYS A 111 -15.97 5.18 14.21
N GLU A 112 -15.73 4.86 12.95
CA GLU A 112 -14.43 5.06 12.35
C GLU A 112 -14.36 6.45 11.68
N THR A 113 -15.47 7.04 11.20
CA THR A 113 -15.46 8.36 10.53
C THR A 113 -15.19 9.51 11.51
N PRO A 114 -14.11 10.29 11.31
CA PRO A 114 -13.83 11.46 12.14
C PRO A 114 -14.89 12.54 11.93
N LYS A 115 -15.08 13.40 12.94
CA LYS A 115 -16.07 14.51 12.90
C LYS A 115 -15.64 15.70 12.03
N SER A 116 -14.37 15.80 11.65
CA SER A 116 -13.82 16.94 10.91
C SER A 116 -12.65 16.56 10.00
N GLY A 117 -12.21 17.51 9.18
CA GLY A 117 -11.18 17.29 8.17
C GLY A 117 -11.72 16.54 6.94
N TYR A 118 -10.83 16.13 6.03
CA TYR A 118 -11.27 15.51 4.77
C TYR A 118 -11.81 14.08 4.95
N TRP A 119 -11.41 13.41 6.04
CA TRP A 119 -11.82 12.04 6.36
C TRP A 119 -13.31 11.89 6.71
N VAL A 120 -14.05 12.99 6.89
CA VAL A 120 -15.53 12.95 6.99
C VAL A 120 -16.18 12.29 5.77
N ASN A 121 -15.49 12.26 4.62
CA ASN A 121 -15.94 11.64 3.38
C ASN A 121 -15.74 10.12 3.34
N ARG A 122 -15.34 9.48 4.45
CA ARG A 122 -15.14 8.02 4.51
C ARG A 122 -16.32 7.18 3.98
N PRO A 123 -17.60 7.51 4.25
CA PRO A 123 -18.72 6.77 3.67
C PRO A 123 -18.60 6.61 2.16
N LYS A 124 -18.25 7.69 1.45
CA LYS A 124 -18.09 7.69 -0.01
C LYS A 124 -16.99 6.72 -0.43
N PHE A 125 -15.82 6.84 0.19
CA PHE A 125 -14.67 5.99 -0.16
C PHE A 125 -14.96 4.51 0.09
N PHE A 126 -15.63 4.21 1.19
CA PHE A 126 -15.88 2.84 1.61
C PHE A 126 -16.97 2.16 0.78
N VAL A 127 -18.08 2.87 0.49
CA VAL A 127 -19.14 2.35 -0.39
C VAL A 127 -18.61 2.19 -1.82
N SER A 128 -17.83 3.15 -2.34
CA SER A 128 -17.22 3.00 -3.67
C SER A 128 -16.26 1.81 -3.75
N LEU A 129 -15.52 1.50 -2.68
CA LEU A 129 -14.68 0.30 -2.62
C LEU A 129 -15.51 -0.98 -2.69
N LEU A 130 -16.60 -1.05 -1.93
CA LEU A 130 -17.52 -2.19 -1.98
C LEU A 130 -18.17 -2.36 -3.36
N LYS A 131 -18.55 -1.26 -4.00
CA LYS A 131 -19.06 -1.27 -5.38
C LYS A 131 -18.01 -1.74 -6.40
N ALA A 132 -16.74 -1.41 -6.22
CA ALA A 132 -15.67 -1.92 -7.08
C ALA A 132 -15.49 -3.44 -6.92
N TRP A 133 -15.51 -3.96 -5.68
CA TRP A 133 -15.28 -5.38 -5.42
C TRP A 133 -16.47 -6.28 -5.72
N TYR A 134 -17.69 -5.83 -5.51
CA TYR A 134 -18.88 -6.69 -5.58
C TYR A 134 -19.90 -6.23 -6.63
N GLY A 135 -19.64 -5.13 -7.35
CA GLY A 135 -20.45 -4.69 -8.48
C GLY A 135 -21.94 -4.65 -8.16
N GLU A 136 -22.74 -5.39 -8.93
CA GLU A 136 -24.19 -5.49 -8.76
C GLU A 136 -24.61 -6.15 -7.45
N ALA A 137 -23.80 -7.05 -6.89
CA ALA A 137 -24.11 -7.72 -5.63
C ALA A 137 -24.01 -6.77 -4.42
N ALA A 138 -23.34 -5.61 -4.55
CA ALA A 138 -23.34 -4.57 -3.54
C ALA A 138 -24.52 -3.61 -3.75
N THR A 139 -25.62 -3.85 -3.03
CA THR A 139 -26.84 -3.01 -3.06
C THR A 139 -27.05 -2.31 -1.73
N ARG A 140 -27.92 -1.31 -1.68
CA ARG A 140 -28.17 -0.59 -0.42
C ARG A 140 -28.79 -1.50 0.65
N GLU A 141 -29.65 -2.40 0.22
CA GLU A 141 -30.44 -3.31 1.07
C GLU A 141 -29.58 -4.31 1.82
N ASN A 142 -28.44 -4.72 1.25
CA ASN A 142 -27.48 -5.64 1.86
C ASN A 142 -26.22 -4.95 2.39
N GLU A 143 -26.32 -3.65 2.69
CA GLU A 143 -25.20 -2.83 3.17
C GLU A 143 -24.00 -2.85 2.20
N PHE A 144 -24.27 -2.85 0.91
CA PHE A 144 -23.29 -2.93 -0.17
C PHE A 144 -22.38 -4.17 -0.06
N ALA A 145 -22.95 -5.31 0.33
CA ALA A 145 -22.21 -6.55 0.56
C ALA A 145 -21.12 -6.43 1.66
N TYR A 146 -21.24 -5.48 2.58
CA TYR A 146 -20.31 -5.28 3.69
C TYR A 146 -20.04 -6.57 4.50
N GLN A 147 -21.05 -7.43 4.63
CA GLN A 147 -20.92 -8.68 5.38
C GLN A 147 -20.04 -9.72 4.71
N TYR A 148 -19.70 -9.57 3.43
CA TYR A 148 -18.75 -10.43 2.73
C TYR A 148 -17.29 -10.17 3.13
N LEU A 149 -17.03 -9.03 3.76
CA LEU A 149 -15.69 -8.68 4.20
C LEU A 149 -15.27 -9.48 5.45
N PRO A 150 -14.06 -10.08 5.46
CA PRO A 150 -13.51 -10.64 6.68
C PRO A 150 -13.28 -9.51 7.70
N LYS A 151 -13.58 -9.79 8.97
CA LYS A 151 -13.40 -8.86 10.08
C LYS A 151 -12.35 -9.43 11.03
N ASN A 152 -11.37 -8.62 11.42
CA ASN A 152 -10.29 -9.06 12.30
C ASN A 152 -10.83 -9.46 13.67
N SER A 153 -10.38 -10.62 14.15
CA SER A 153 -10.60 -11.13 15.50
C SER A 153 -9.39 -10.92 16.43
N ALA A 154 -8.21 -10.68 15.85
CA ALA A 154 -6.94 -10.50 16.56
C ALA A 154 -5.96 -9.69 15.70
N SER A 155 -4.75 -9.50 16.23
CA SER A 155 -3.62 -9.03 15.42
C SER A 155 -3.12 -10.15 14.52
N TYR A 156 -2.83 -9.81 13.27
CA TYR A 156 -2.21 -10.69 12.28
C TYR A 156 -0.98 -9.98 11.72
N SER A 157 -0.17 -9.40 12.61
CA SER A 157 1.11 -8.81 12.23
C SER A 157 2.10 -9.91 11.83
N TYR A 158 3.23 -9.51 11.23
CA TYR A 158 4.26 -10.47 10.80
C TYR A 158 4.65 -11.44 11.93
N MET A 159 4.97 -10.91 13.12
CA MET A 159 5.36 -11.74 14.27
C MET A 159 4.22 -12.64 14.73
N ASP A 160 2.99 -12.11 14.83
CA ASP A 160 1.83 -12.90 15.28
C ASP A 160 1.53 -14.06 14.32
N ILE A 161 1.68 -13.85 13.01
CA ILE A 161 1.48 -14.90 12.00
C ILE A 161 2.52 -16.00 12.17
N PHE A 162 3.80 -15.68 12.36
CA PHE A 162 4.85 -16.69 12.54
C PHE A 162 4.75 -17.42 13.88
N GLU A 163 4.34 -16.75 14.96
CA GLU A 163 4.03 -17.40 16.23
C GLU A 163 2.85 -18.36 16.11
N ALA A 164 1.77 -17.96 15.42
CA ALA A 164 0.61 -18.82 15.17
C ALA A 164 0.96 -20.01 14.26
N MET A 165 1.82 -19.80 13.26
CA MET A 165 2.34 -20.85 12.38
C MET A 165 3.20 -21.84 13.16
N TYR A 166 4.12 -21.36 14.00
CA TYR A 166 4.94 -22.21 14.87
C TYR A 166 4.09 -23.04 15.85
N ALA A 167 2.99 -22.47 16.34
CA ALA A 167 2.00 -23.15 17.17
C ALA A 167 1.08 -24.13 16.39
N GLY A 168 1.27 -24.31 15.08
CA GLY A 168 0.48 -25.23 14.24
C GLY A 168 -0.95 -24.77 13.94
N LYS A 169 -1.26 -23.48 14.15
CA LYS A 169 -2.60 -22.91 13.91
C LYS A 169 -2.82 -22.51 12.45
N ILE A 170 -1.75 -22.24 11.72
CA ILE A 170 -1.78 -21.91 10.29
C ILE A 170 -1.41 -23.16 9.51
N LYS A 171 -2.26 -23.55 8.56
CA LYS A 171 -2.08 -24.76 7.74
C LYS A 171 -1.38 -24.48 6.42
N GLY A 172 -1.63 -23.31 5.86
CA GLY A 172 -1.14 -22.92 4.55
C GLY A 172 -0.59 -21.53 4.53
N PHE A 173 0.42 -21.28 3.71
CA PHE A 173 1.00 -19.96 3.56
C PHE A 173 1.37 -19.68 2.10
N ILE A 174 1.15 -18.44 1.67
CA ILE A 174 1.52 -17.95 0.34
C ILE A 174 2.55 -16.85 0.53
N VAL A 175 3.74 -17.06 -0.02
CA VAL A 175 4.86 -16.11 0.03
C VAL A 175 5.09 -15.60 -1.39
N MET A 176 4.78 -14.33 -1.64
CA MET A 176 4.97 -13.68 -2.94
C MET A 176 6.04 -12.60 -2.84
N GLY A 177 7.21 -12.83 -3.46
CA GLY A 177 8.32 -11.87 -3.51
C GLY A 177 8.86 -11.49 -2.12
N GLN A 178 8.89 -12.45 -1.19
CA GLN A 178 9.46 -12.30 0.16
C GLN A 178 10.28 -13.53 0.53
N ASN A 179 11.17 -13.38 1.51
CA ASN A 179 12.03 -14.46 1.97
C ASN A 179 12.13 -14.52 3.51
N PRO A 180 11.02 -14.84 4.21
CA PRO A 180 10.97 -14.86 5.67
C PRO A 180 12.03 -15.75 6.34
N ALA A 181 12.43 -16.86 5.70
CA ALA A 181 13.51 -17.72 6.22
C ALA A 181 14.87 -17.01 6.38
N VAL A 182 15.02 -15.79 5.84
CA VAL A 182 16.19 -14.92 5.96
C VAL A 182 15.83 -13.58 6.59
N SER A 183 14.78 -12.91 6.11
CA SER A 183 14.48 -11.51 6.49
C SER A 183 13.80 -11.35 7.85
N GLY A 184 13.33 -12.45 8.43
CA GLY A 184 12.66 -12.47 9.72
C GLY A 184 13.57 -12.10 10.90
N PRO A 185 13.05 -11.46 11.96
CA PRO A 185 13.83 -11.13 13.15
C PRO A 185 14.38 -12.37 13.89
N ASN A 186 13.77 -13.55 13.72
CA ASN A 186 14.26 -14.81 14.26
C ASN A 186 14.16 -15.93 13.22
N SER A 187 15.14 -15.98 12.31
CA SER A 187 15.18 -16.94 11.21
C SER A 187 15.07 -18.40 11.65
N THR A 188 15.59 -18.75 12.83
CA THR A 188 15.50 -20.13 13.35
C THR A 188 14.05 -20.50 13.70
N LEU A 189 13.34 -19.64 14.41
CA LEU A 189 11.93 -19.86 14.72
C LEU A 189 11.10 -19.90 13.44
N GLU A 190 11.33 -18.98 12.51
CA GLU A 190 10.53 -18.86 11.29
C GLU A 190 10.72 -20.07 10.37
N ARG A 191 11.95 -20.58 10.21
CA ARG A 191 12.20 -21.85 9.50
C ARG A 191 11.47 -23.01 10.15
N LYS A 192 11.48 -23.09 11.49
CA LYS A 192 10.75 -24.13 12.22
C LYS A 192 9.23 -23.96 12.12
N ALA A 193 8.73 -22.74 11.97
CA ALA A 193 7.32 -22.46 11.73
C ALA A 193 6.90 -22.97 10.34
N LEU A 194 7.74 -22.76 9.32
CA LEU A 194 7.49 -23.28 7.96
C LEU A 194 7.37 -24.82 7.95
N GLU A 195 8.17 -25.54 8.76
CA GLU A 195 8.07 -27.01 8.94
C GLU A 195 6.72 -27.48 9.55
N LYS A 196 5.90 -26.57 10.10
CA LYS A 196 4.58 -26.89 10.67
C LYS A 196 3.42 -26.72 9.68
N LEU A 197 3.67 -26.18 8.50
CA LEU A 197 2.66 -26.01 7.47
C LEU A 197 2.30 -27.36 6.84
N GLU A 198 1.05 -27.50 6.42
CA GLU A 198 0.60 -28.57 5.53
C GLU A 198 1.02 -28.26 4.09
N TRP A 199 0.92 -27.00 3.67
CA TRP A 199 1.36 -26.56 2.35
C TRP A 199 1.95 -25.13 2.36
N LEU A 200 2.89 -24.89 1.44
CA LEU A 200 3.54 -23.61 1.22
C LEU A 200 3.59 -23.32 -0.29
N VAL A 201 3.09 -22.16 -0.70
CA VAL A 201 3.28 -21.63 -2.05
C VAL A 201 4.33 -20.53 -1.98
N VAL A 202 5.45 -20.72 -2.69
CA VAL A 202 6.46 -19.67 -2.88
C VAL A 202 6.43 -19.22 -4.32
N ARG A 203 6.30 -17.91 -4.51
CA ARG A 203 6.32 -17.28 -5.81
C ARG A 203 7.44 -16.25 -5.85
N ASP A 204 8.51 -16.59 -6.57
CA ASP A 204 9.73 -15.79 -6.62
C ASP A 204 10.46 -15.96 -7.96
N LEU A 205 11.54 -15.21 -8.17
CA LEU A 205 12.38 -15.26 -9.37
C LEU A 205 13.32 -16.48 -9.34
N PHE A 206 13.71 -16.89 -8.15
CA PHE A 206 14.68 -17.95 -7.90
C PHE A 206 14.16 -18.93 -6.85
N GLU A 207 14.79 -20.09 -6.71
CA GLU A 207 14.67 -20.86 -5.48
C GLU A 207 15.25 -20.02 -4.33
N THR A 208 14.44 -19.77 -3.30
CA THR A 208 14.83 -19.00 -2.11
C THR A 208 15.01 -19.93 -0.90
N GLU A 209 15.66 -19.46 0.16
CA GLU A 209 15.74 -20.19 1.43
C GLU A 209 14.36 -20.49 2.01
N THR A 210 13.36 -19.67 1.71
CA THR A 210 11.96 -19.94 2.09
C THR A 210 11.37 -21.08 1.27
N ALA A 211 11.63 -21.18 -0.03
CA ALA A 211 11.19 -22.33 -0.85
C ALA A 211 11.95 -23.62 -0.50
N ALA A 212 13.22 -23.49 -0.14
CA ALA A 212 14.13 -24.59 0.16
C ALA A 212 14.26 -24.90 1.66
N PHE A 213 13.39 -24.36 2.52
CA PHE A 213 13.56 -24.44 3.98
C PHE A 213 13.67 -25.88 4.48
N TRP A 214 12.96 -26.81 3.83
CA TRP A 214 12.90 -28.24 4.14
C TRP A 214 14.22 -29.00 3.90
N LYS A 215 15.14 -28.43 3.12
CA LYS A 215 16.52 -28.91 2.90
C LYS A 215 17.57 -27.93 3.43
N GLY A 216 17.17 -27.02 4.32
CA GLY A 216 18.06 -26.03 4.93
C GLY A 216 19.06 -26.64 5.93
N PRO A 217 20.02 -25.84 6.42
CA PRO A 217 21.03 -26.31 7.37
C PRO A 217 20.41 -26.96 8.62
N GLY A 218 20.80 -28.20 8.91
CA GLY A 218 20.35 -28.95 10.10
C GLY A 218 18.93 -29.52 10.00
N VAL A 219 18.32 -29.54 8.81
CA VAL A 219 17.00 -30.13 8.57
C VAL A 219 17.17 -31.50 7.90
N ASP A 220 16.41 -32.48 8.35
CA ASP A 220 16.25 -33.78 7.70
C ASP A 220 14.99 -33.75 6.83
N PRO A 221 15.11 -33.71 5.49
CA PRO A 221 13.97 -33.61 4.58
C PRO A 221 12.90 -34.68 4.81
N ALA A 222 13.29 -35.90 5.24
CA ALA A 222 12.34 -36.99 5.47
C ALA A 222 11.37 -36.72 6.63
N LYS A 223 11.68 -35.76 7.50
CA LYS A 223 10.86 -35.37 8.65
C LYS A 223 9.96 -34.17 8.38
N VAL A 224 10.15 -33.46 7.28
CA VAL A 224 9.34 -32.30 6.90
C VAL A 224 8.18 -32.77 6.03
N GLN A 225 6.96 -32.52 6.49
CA GLN A 225 5.72 -32.98 5.83
C GLN A 225 5.06 -31.90 4.96
N THR A 226 5.60 -30.68 4.96
CA THR A 226 5.04 -29.56 4.21
C THR A 226 5.17 -29.78 2.70
N GLU A 227 4.05 -29.74 2.00
CA GLU A 227 4.04 -29.72 0.53
C GLU A 227 4.44 -28.32 0.02
N VAL A 228 5.49 -28.22 -0.80
CA VAL A 228 6.00 -26.93 -1.29
C VAL A 228 5.79 -26.79 -2.79
N PHE A 229 5.10 -25.71 -3.18
CA PHE A 229 4.92 -25.29 -4.56
C PHE A 229 5.81 -24.08 -4.83
N LEU A 230 6.89 -24.26 -5.59
CA LEU A 230 7.69 -23.14 -6.10
C LEU A 230 7.20 -22.76 -7.50
N LEU A 231 6.64 -21.56 -7.64
CA LEU A 231 6.07 -21.06 -8.88
C LEU A 231 6.92 -19.90 -9.42
N PRO A 232 7.53 -20.03 -10.63
CA PRO A 232 8.42 -19.02 -11.17
C PRO A 232 7.65 -17.74 -11.53
N SER A 233 8.13 -16.61 -11.02
CA SER A 233 7.60 -15.27 -11.30
C SER A 233 8.43 -14.54 -12.35
N SER A 234 7.79 -13.62 -13.06
CA SER A 234 8.49 -12.73 -13.98
C SER A 234 9.10 -11.52 -13.26
N THR A 235 10.24 -11.04 -13.77
CA THR A 235 10.93 -9.86 -13.25
C THR A 235 10.17 -8.57 -13.58
N HIS A 236 10.66 -7.45 -13.05
CA HIS A 236 10.10 -6.13 -13.36
C HIS A 236 10.29 -5.71 -14.84
N LEU A 237 11.21 -6.32 -15.59
CA LEU A 237 11.40 -6.03 -17.03
C LEU A 237 10.45 -6.86 -17.90
N GLU A 238 9.88 -7.94 -17.35
CA GLU A 238 9.12 -8.95 -18.08
C GLU A 238 7.60 -8.77 -17.98
N ARG A 239 7.17 -7.65 -17.40
CA ARG A 239 5.75 -7.34 -17.18
C ARG A 239 5.51 -5.84 -17.26
N GLU A 240 4.29 -5.45 -17.61
CA GLU A 240 3.86 -4.06 -17.51
C GLU A 240 3.13 -3.79 -16.19
N GLY A 241 2.62 -2.57 -16.02
CA GLY A 241 1.84 -2.15 -14.86
C GLY A 241 2.41 -0.89 -14.20
N SER A 242 1.81 -0.48 -13.09
CA SER A 242 2.24 0.71 -12.35
C SER A 242 2.95 0.37 -11.04
N TYR A 243 3.84 1.28 -10.61
CA TYR A 243 4.43 1.27 -9.28
C TYR A 243 4.44 2.69 -8.71
N THR A 244 4.46 2.79 -7.38
CA THR A 244 4.43 4.04 -6.64
C THR A 244 5.71 4.21 -5.83
N ASN A 245 6.48 5.25 -6.14
CA ASN A 245 7.75 5.53 -5.47
C ASN A 245 7.56 6.25 -4.11
N SER A 246 8.67 6.54 -3.42
CA SER A 246 8.68 7.25 -2.12
C SER A 246 8.04 8.65 -2.16
N GLY A 247 8.02 9.29 -3.33
CA GLY A 247 7.38 10.59 -3.55
C GLY A 247 5.87 10.50 -3.81
N ARG A 248 5.29 9.28 -3.78
CA ARG A 248 3.90 8.95 -4.14
C ARG A 248 3.61 8.99 -5.65
N TRP A 249 4.64 8.95 -6.50
CA TRP A 249 4.46 9.00 -7.94
C TRP A 249 4.14 7.61 -8.47
N LEU A 250 2.90 7.44 -8.93
CA LEU A 250 2.46 6.35 -9.78
C LEU A 250 3.09 6.53 -11.16
N GLN A 251 3.85 5.53 -11.57
CA GLN A 251 4.51 5.49 -12.88
C GLN A 251 4.21 4.15 -13.54
N TRP A 252 3.73 4.21 -14.78
CA TRP A 252 3.54 3.04 -15.62
C TRP A 252 4.87 2.55 -16.17
N LYS A 253 5.08 1.24 -16.28
CA LYS A 253 6.19 0.66 -17.02
C LYS A 253 5.65 -0.34 -18.02
N TRP A 254 6.40 -0.54 -19.10
CA TRP A 254 6.06 -1.49 -20.15
C TRP A 254 6.94 -2.73 -20.01
N ARG A 255 6.43 -3.86 -20.51
CA ARG A 255 7.23 -5.07 -20.68
C ARG A 255 8.31 -4.81 -21.73
N ALA A 256 9.55 -5.15 -21.40
CA ALA A 256 10.70 -5.01 -22.29
C ALA A 256 11.06 -6.35 -22.97
N VAL A 257 10.89 -7.47 -22.27
CA VAL A 257 11.20 -8.82 -22.75
C VAL A 257 10.15 -9.81 -22.25
N GLU A 258 10.04 -10.99 -22.89
CA GLU A 258 9.19 -12.06 -22.37
C GLU A 258 9.84 -12.75 -21.17
N PRO A 259 9.05 -13.25 -20.19
CA PRO A 259 9.57 -14.05 -19.11
C PRO A 259 10.25 -15.35 -19.61
N PRO A 260 11.31 -15.85 -18.95
CA PRO A 260 11.96 -17.08 -19.33
C PRO A 260 11.13 -18.32 -18.99
N GLY A 261 11.17 -19.33 -19.86
CA GLY A 261 10.49 -20.61 -19.64
C GLY A 261 9.00 -20.44 -19.34
N ASP A 262 8.55 -21.05 -18.23
CA ASP A 262 7.16 -21.00 -17.79
C ASP A 262 6.89 -19.89 -16.76
N ALA A 263 7.81 -18.93 -16.58
CA ALA A 263 7.58 -17.80 -15.70
C ALA A 263 6.37 -16.97 -16.16
N ARG A 264 5.60 -16.46 -15.19
CA ARG A 264 4.40 -15.64 -15.42
C ARG A 264 4.39 -14.40 -14.53
N SER A 265 3.60 -13.39 -14.86
CA SER A 265 3.47 -12.18 -14.04
C SER A 265 2.71 -12.43 -12.71
N ASP A 266 2.96 -11.61 -11.68
CA ASP A 266 2.12 -11.63 -10.45
C ASP A 266 0.64 -11.40 -10.77
N GLY A 267 0.35 -10.55 -11.77
CA GLY A 267 -1.00 -10.29 -12.26
C GLY A 267 -1.65 -11.58 -12.78
N TRP A 268 -0.96 -12.32 -13.65
CA TRP A 268 -1.44 -13.61 -14.15
C TRP A 268 -1.77 -14.57 -13.01
N PHE A 269 -0.87 -14.73 -12.04
CA PHE A 269 -1.07 -15.66 -10.93
C PHE A 269 -2.31 -15.32 -10.10
N VAL A 270 -2.47 -14.06 -9.72
CA VAL A 270 -3.65 -13.60 -8.96
C VAL A 270 -4.92 -13.73 -9.80
N ASN A 271 -4.87 -13.37 -11.09
CA ASN A 271 -6.01 -13.49 -11.99
C ASN A 271 -6.48 -14.96 -12.11
N GLN A 272 -5.55 -15.86 -12.37
CA GLN A 272 -5.85 -17.28 -12.49
C GLN A 272 -6.33 -17.90 -11.18
N MET A 273 -5.77 -17.48 -10.04
CA MET A 273 -6.23 -17.92 -8.72
C MET A 273 -7.70 -17.53 -8.49
N ALA A 274 -8.05 -16.27 -8.72
CA ALA A 274 -9.42 -15.80 -8.57
C ALA A 274 -10.38 -16.53 -9.51
N ARG A 275 -10.04 -16.68 -10.80
CA ARG A 275 -10.86 -17.39 -11.78
C ARG A 275 -11.09 -18.85 -11.40
N ARG A 276 -10.04 -19.57 -10.97
CA ARG A 276 -10.13 -20.97 -10.58
C ARG A 276 -10.92 -21.16 -9.28
N LEU A 277 -10.76 -20.26 -8.30
CA LEU A 277 -11.58 -20.28 -7.09
C LEU A 277 -13.06 -20.01 -7.41
N LYS A 278 -13.36 -19.01 -8.26
CA LYS A 278 -14.75 -18.77 -8.69
C LYS A 278 -15.36 -19.97 -9.41
N ALA A 279 -14.60 -20.64 -10.28
CA ALA A 279 -15.05 -21.85 -10.95
C ALA A 279 -15.29 -23.01 -9.97
N LEU A 280 -14.35 -23.23 -9.03
CA LEU A 280 -14.46 -24.28 -8.01
C LEU A 280 -15.70 -24.09 -7.12
N TYR A 281 -16.04 -22.85 -6.80
CA TYR A 281 -17.17 -22.51 -5.93
C TYR A 281 -18.45 -22.16 -6.69
N ALA A 282 -18.50 -22.30 -8.01
CA ALA A 282 -19.63 -21.83 -8.82
C ALA A 282 -20.98 -22.43 -8.37
N ASP A 283 -20.99 -23.72 -8.06
CA ASP A 283 -22.21 -24.43 -7.66
C ASP A 283 -22.45 -24.48 -6.14
N SER A 284 -21.53 -23.93 -5.34
CA SER A 284 -21.66 -23.97 -3.88
C SER A 284 -22.94 -23.26 -3.42
N LYS A 285 -23.60 -23.88 -2.44
CA LYS A 285 -24.79 -23.34 -1.78
C LYS A 285 -24.50 -22.80 -0.37
N ALA A 286 -23.26 -22.89 0.09
CA ALA A 286 -22.89 -22.43 1.42
C ALA A 286 -22.73 -20.90 1.47
N ASP A 287 -23.30 -20.26 2.50
CA ASP A 287 -23.26 -18.80 2.64
C ASP A 287 -21.84 -18.25 2.74
N ARG A 288 -20.92 -19.02 3.34
CA ARG A 288 -19.49 -18.63 3.45
C ARG A 288 -18.78 -18.49 2.10
N ASP A 289 -19.31 -19.08 1.04
CA ASP A 289 -18.70 -19.07 -0.30
C ASP A 289 -19.23 -17.92 -1.18
N ARG A 290 -20.31 -17.24 -0.73
CA ARG A 290 -20.92 -16.10 -1.43
C ARG A 290 -19.94 -14.97 -1.75
N PRO A 291 -18.99 -14.58 -0.87
CA PRO A 291 -18.01 -13.55 -1.19
C PRO A 291 -17.16 -13.88 -2.42
N ILE A 292 -16.81 -15.16 -2.63
CA ILE A 292 -16.03 -15.61 -3.78
C ILE A 292 -16.89 -15.54 -5.05
N GLN A 293 -18.13 -16.04 -4.97
CA GLN A 293 -19.08 -16.03 -6.08
C GLN A 293 -19.41 -14.60 -6.54
N ALA A 294 -19.60 -13.67 -5.60
CA ALA A 294 -20.02 -12.30 -5.86
C ALA A 294 -18.88 -11.34 -6.28
N LEU A 295 -17.62 -11.71 -6.08
CA LEU A 295 -16.49 -10.85 -6.42
C LEU A 295 -16.49 -10.48 -7.92
N THR A 296 -16.51 -9.20 -8.25
CA THR A 296 -16.33 -8.70 -9.62
C THR A 296 -14.92 -9.04 -10.08
N TRP A 297 -14.81 -9.77 -11.21
CA TRP A 297 -13.51 -10.23 -11.69
C TRP A 297 -13.50 -10.40 -13.22
N ASP A 298 -13.39 -9.28 -13.92
CA ASP A 298 -13.40 -9.22 -15.38
C ASP A 298 -12.12 -8.53 -15.90
N TYR A 299 -10.96 -9.05 -15.53
CA TYR A 299 -9.67 -8.48 -15.99
C TYR A 299 -9.06 -9.24 -17.16
N GLY A 300 -9.75 -10.23 -17.73
CA GLY A 300 -9.24 -11.07 -18.81
C GLY A 300 -9.10 -12.54 -18.42
N ALA A 301 -9.00 -13.41 -19.43
CA ALA A 301 -9.00 -14.86 -19.24
C ALA A 301 -7.63 -15.46 -18.90
N ASP A 302 -6.53 -14.78 -19.28
CA ASP A 302 -5.15 -15.23 -19.08
C ASP A 302 -4.34 -14.19 -18.27
N GLU A 303 -3.42 -13.46 -18.90
CA GLU A 303 -2.79 -12.26 -18.33
C GLU A 303 -3.86 -11.15 -18.15
N PRO A 304 -3.96 -10.51 -16.97
CA PRO A 304 -4.95 -9.47 -16.77
C PRO A 304 -4.59 -8.17 -17.50
N ASP A 305 -5.62 -7.46 -17.98
CA ASP A 305 -5.51 -6.07 -18.40
C ASP A 305 -5.27 -5.18 -17.18
N LEU A 306 -3.99 -4.85 -16.94
CA LEU A 306 -3.57 -4.03 -15.82
C LEU A 306 -4.03 -2.57 -15.96
N GLU A 307 -4.37 -2.12 -17.17
CA GLU A 307 -4.91 -0.78 -17.39
C GLU A 307 -6.37 -0.74 -16.93
N LYS A 308 -7.14 -1.78 -17.20
CA LYS A 308 -8.49 -1.98 -16.63
C LYS A 308 -8.46 -2.07 -15.10
N VAL A 309 -7.50 -2.79 -14.53
CA VAL A 309 -7.29 -2.81 -13.06
C VAL A 309 -7.02 -1.40 -12.51
N LEU A 310 -6.12 -0.64 -13.15
CA LEU A 310 -5.82 0.73 -12.71
C LEU A 310 -7.02 1.69 -12.90
N ALA A 311 -7.84 1.46 -13.92
CA ALA A 311 -9.07 2.22 -14.15
C ALA A 311 -10.12 1.97 -13.07
N GLU A 312 -10.31 0.72 -12.62
CA GLU A 312 -11.16 0.42 -11.45
C GLU A 312 -10.60 1.07 -10.18
N VAL A 313 -9.28 0.97 -9.99
CA VAL A 313 -8.58 1.61 -8.86
C VAL A 313 -8.79 3.12 -8.85
N ASN A 314 -8.76 3.79 -10.01
CA ASN A 314 -9.13 5.20 -10.15
C ASN A 314 -10.59 5.45 -9.76
N GLY A 315 -11.46 4.56 -10.19
CA GLY A 315 -12.89 4.60 -10.03
C GLY A 315 -13.64 5.14 -11.24
N TYR A 316 -14.92 4.81 -11.27
CA TYR A 316 -15.85 5.11 -12.35
C TYR A 316 -17.29 5.31 -11.83
N THR A 317 -18.13 5.96 -12.64
CA THR A 317 -19.57 6.06 -12.43
C THR A 317 -20.25 4.76 -12.85
N VAL A 318 -21.06 4.17 -11.97
CA VAL A 318 -21.67 2.85 -12.19
C VAL A 318 -22.64 2.84 -13.37
N ALA A 319 -23.32 3.96 -13.62
CA ALA A 319 -24.34 4.06 -14.67
C ALA A 319 -23.79 3.96 -16.10
N ASP A 320 -22.59 4.48 -16.35
CA ASP A 320 -22.02 4.57 -17.70
C ASP A 320 -20.56 4.10 -17.82
N GLY A 321 -19.96 3.62 -16.71
CA GLY A 321 -18.59 3.10 -16.68
C GLY A 321 -17.50 4.16 -16.86
N LYS A 322 -17.84 5.46 -16.87
CA LYS A 322 -16.85 6.51 -17.15
C LYS A 322 -15.97 6.82 -15.94
N PRO A 323 -14.68 7.15 -16.14
CA PRO A 323 -13.78 7.46 -15.04
C PRO A 323 -14.28 8.63 -14.19
N VAL A 324 -14.21 8.49 -12.86
CA VAL A 324 -14.40 9.64 -11.97
C VAL A 324 -13.14 10.50 -11.99
N LYS A 325 -13.32 11.82 -12.16
CA LYS A 325 -12.21 12.77 -12.34
C LYS A 325 -11.26 12.84 -11.14
N SER A 326 -11.80 12.64 -9.93
CA SER A 326 -11.05 12.59 -8.67
C SER A 326 -11.95 12.09 -7.54
N PHE A 327 -11.36 11.79 -6.38
CA PHE A 327 -12.12 11.33 -5.21
C PHE A 327 -13.18 12.31 -4.69
N ALA A 328 -13.13 13.58 -5.11
CA ALA A 328 -14.14 14.58 -4.76
C ALA A 328 -15.53 14.26 -5.36
N PHE A 329 -15.57 13.42 -6.40
CA PHE A 329 -16.79 13.01 -7.10
C PHE A 329 -17.29 11.63 -6.68
N LEU A 330 -16.64 10.98 -5.71
CA LEU A 330 -17.14 9.73 -5.14
C LEU A 330 -18.40 9.99 -4.30
N ALA A 331 -19.26 8.98 -4.26
CA ALA A 331 -20.56 9.02 -3.59
C ALA A 331 -20.78 7.78 -2.72
N ASP A 332 -21.62 7.91 -1.69
CA ASP A 332 -21.95 6.86 -0.72
C ASP A 332 -23.31 6.19 -0.97
N ASP A 333 -23.96 6.51 -2.09
CA ASP A 333 -25.24 5.94 -2.53
C ASP A 333 -25.08 4.72 -3.47
N GLY A 334 -23.83 4.35 -3.79
CA GLY A 334 -23.50 3.27 -4.71
C GLY A 334 -23.44 3.65 -6.19
N SER A 335 -23.58 4.94 -6.53
CA SER A 335 -23.47 5.45 -7.92
C SER A 335 -22.04 5.49 -8.45
N THR A 336 -21.04 5.29 -7.59
CA THR A 336 -19.62 5.27 -7.96
C THR A 336 -18.93 4.02 -7.42
N ALA A 337 -17.99 3.48 -8.18
CA ALA A 337 -17.08 2.40 -7.80
C ALA A 337 -15.65 2.92 -7.81
N CYS A 338 -14.80 2.53 -6.86
CA CYS A 338 -13.41 2.96 -6.78
C CYS A 338 -12.58 2.00 -5.93
N GLY A 339 -11.64 1.29 -6.55
CA GLY A 339 -10.78 0.31 -5.87
C GLY A 339 -9.77 0.95 -4.91
N ASN A 340 -9.40 2.22 -5.09
CA ASN A 340 -8.58 2.96 -4.14
C ASN A 340 -8.75 4.48 -4.29
N TRP A 341 -9.48 5.10 -3.36
CA TRP A 341 -9.88 6.52 -3.47
C TRP A 341 -8.70 7.49 -3.62
N ILE A 342 -7.53 7.23 -3.01
CA ILE A 342 -6.39 8.14 -3.13
C ILE A 342 -5.79 8.16 -4.55
N TYR A 343 -5.97 7.09 -5.32
CA TYR A 343 -5.50 7.01 -6.71
C TYR A 343 -6.48 7.65 -7.69
N SER A 344 -7.70 7.94 -7.26
CA SER A 344 -8.70 8.63 -8.07
C SER A 344 -8.18 9.97 -8.61
N GLY A 345 -8.21 10.10 -9.93
CA GLY A 345 -7.60 11.18 -10.71
C GLY A 345 -6.36 10.77 -11.51
N VAL A 346 -5.91 9.51 -11.44
CA VAL A 346 -4.92 8.94 -12.37
C VAL A 346 -5.52 8.78 -13.78
N PHE A 347 -6.82 8.49 -13.87
CA PHE A 347 -7.65 8.62 -15.07
C PHE A 347 -8.66 9.76 -14.89
N PRO A 348 -8.28 11.03 -15.15
CA PRO A 348 -9.20 12.16 -15.02
C PRO A 348 -10.32 12.16 -16.06
N ALA A 349 -10.17 11.39 -17.14
CA ALA A 349 -11.10 11.19 -18.24
C ALA A 349 -10.77 9.88 -18.96
N GLU A 350 -11.68 9.42 -19.81
CA GLU A 350 -11.50 8.23 -20.65
C GLU A 350 -10.24 8.33 -21.52
N GLY A 351 -9.48 7.23 -21.60
CA GLY A 351 -8.21 7.15 -22.33
C GLY A 351 -7.03 7.93 -21.74
N GLN A 352 -7.20 8.67 -20.64
CA GLN A 352 -6.15 9.52 -20.07
C GLN A 352 -5.40 8.86 -18.91
N ASN A 353 -4.53 7.91 -19.17
CA ASN A 353 -3.68 7.31 -18.13
C ASN A 353 -2.49 8.22 -17.76
N ARG A 354 -2.61 9.01 -16.68
CA ARG A 354 -1.53 9.91 -16.24
C ARG A 354 -0.27 9.18 -15.79
N ALA A 355 -0.36 7.92 -15.35
CA ALA A 355 0.83 7.14 -14.94
C ALA A 355 1.78 6.87 -16.13
N LYS A 356 1.27 6.89 -17.37
CA LYS A 356 2.07 6.75 -18.60
C LYS A 356 2.79 8.04 -19.01
N SER A 357 2.43 9.19 -18.43
CA SER A 357 3.00 10.48 -18.84
C SER A 357 4.49 10.62 -18.50
N ARG A 358 5.26 11.22 -19.41
CA ARG A 358 6.72 11.45 -19.33
C ARG A 358 7.10 12.89 -19.66
N LYS A 359 6.21 13.84 -19.34
CA LYS A 359 6.45 15.27 -19.58
C LYS A 359 7.16 15.88 -18.37
N ALA A 360 8.47 16.07 -18.48
CA ALA A 360 9.25 16.79 -17.48
C ALA A 360 8.95 18.30 -17.53
N ASP A 361 9.16 18.97 -16.41
CA ASP A 361 9.18 20.43 -16.38
C ASP A 361 10.50 20.94 -17.03
N PRO A 362 10.58 22.19 -17.49
CA PRO A 362 11.82 22.76 -17.99
C PRO A 362 12.95 22.77 -16.93
N PRO A 363 14.23 22.66 -17.32
CA PRO A 363 15.37 22.60 -16.40
C PRO A 363 15.47 23.77 -15.41
N GLU A 364 15.00 24.95 -15.81
CA GLU A 364 14.99 26.20 -15.03
C GLU A 364 13.85 26.29 -14.00
N SER A 365 12.92 25.33 -14.01
CA SER A 365 11.82 25.26 -13.04
C SER A 365 12.27 24.72 -11.67
N LEU A 366 11.37 24.77 -10.69
CA LEU A 366 11.57 24.14 -9.37
C LEU A 366 11.60 22.59 -9.42
N GLY A 367 11.43 21.97 -10.59
CA GLY A 367 11.50 20.52 -10.75
C GLY A 367 10.32 19.76 -10.15
N ILE A 368 9.14 20.38 -10.09
CA ILE A 368 7.91 19.76 -9.56
C ILE A 368 7.50 18.55 -10.41
N ASN A 369 7.73 18.63 -11.72
CA ASN A 369 7.47 17.61 -12.73
C ASN A 369 6.02 17.13 -12.69
N ALA A 370 5.07 18.06 -12.64
CA ALA A 370 3.64 17.75 -12.50
C ALA A 370 3.08 16.93 -13.68
N GLY A 371 3.72 17.03 -14.85
CA GLY A 371 3.42 16.24 -16.05
C GLY A 371 4.08 14.86 -16.12
N TRP A 372 4.90 14.47 -15.13
CA TRP A 372 5.59 13.19 -15.11
C TRP A 372 4.88 12.21 -14.15
N GLY A 373 4.27 11.16 -14.69
CA GLY A 373 3.41 10.25 -13.93
C GLY A 373 2.26 10.97 -13.22
N PHE A 374 1.74 10.37 -12.16
CA PHE A 374 0.71 10.95 -11.29
C PHE A 374 1.09 10.80 -9.82
N SER A 375 1.01 11.86 -9.02
CA SER A 375 1.26 11.76 -7.58
C SER A 375 -0.05 11.81 -6.78
N TRP A 376 -0.40 10.76 -6.06
CA TRP A 376 -1.56 10.84 -5.15
C TRP A 376 -1.22 11.71 -3.93
N PRO A 377 -2.16 12.49 -3.36
CA PRO A 377 -3.53 12.70 -3.83
C PRO A 377 -3.61 13.81 -4.89
N VAL A 378 -4.44 13.61 -5.92
CA VAL A 378 -4.80 14.61 -6.95
C VAL A 378 -3.61 15.41 -7.52
N ASN A 379 -2.53 14.70 -7.86
CA ASN A 379 -1.28 15.23 -8.42
C ASN A 379 -0.48 16.19 -7.51
N ARG A 380 -0.76 16.23 -6.20
CA ARG A 380 -0.02 17.08 -5.23
C ARG A 380 1.36 16.49 -4.93
N ARG A 381 2.41 17.14 -5.45
CA ARG A 381 3.81 16.72 -5.31
C ARG A 381 4.39 17.03 -3.92
N ILE A 382 4.07 18.20 -3.36
CA ILE A 382 4.41 18.57 -1.98
C ILE A 382 3.12 18.57 -1.14
N LEU A 383 3.07 17.71 -0.13
CA LEU A 383 1.95 17.69 0.82
C LEU A 383 2.00 18.93 1.73
N TYR A 384 0.82 19.34 2.21
CA TYR A 384 0.67 20.45 3.16
C TYR A 384 1.15 21.81 2.62
N ASN A 385 1.25 21.96 1.30
CA ASN A 385 1.76 23.16 0.64
C ASN A 385 0.99 24.45 0.95
N ARG A 386 -0.22 24.41 1.51
CA ARG A 386 -0.85 25.63 2.05
C ARG A 386 0.02 26.30 3.12
N ALA A 387 0.83 25.54 3.86
CA ALA A 387 1.75 26.06 4.86
C ALA A 387 2.96 26.80 4.28
N SER A 388 3.20 26.74 2.96
CA SER A 388 4.30 27.47 2.32
C SER A 388 4.05 28.98 2.16
N ALA A 389 2.89 29.45 2.60
CA ALA A 389 2.47 30.85 2.52
C ALA A 389 1.77 31.32 3.80
N ASP A 390 1.79 32.64 4.02
CA ASP A 390 1.11 33.31 5.12
C ASP A 390 -0.42 33.21 5.01
N PRO A 391 -1.20 33.67 6.02
CA PRO A 391 -2.66 33.65 5.96
C PRO A 391 -3.27 34.40 4.77
N ARG A 392 -2.56 35.38 4.20
CA ARG A 392 -2.97 36.15 3.01
C ARG A 392 -2.55 35.50 1.69
N GLY A 393 -1.86 34.37 1.75
CA GLY A 393 -1.38 33.63 0.58
C GLY A 393 -0.05 34.13 0.02
N LYS A 394 0.70 34.97 0.75
CA LYS A 394 2.05 35.37 0.35
C LYS A 394 3.05 34.26 0.70
N PRO A 395 3.83 33.73 -0.26
CA PRO A 395 4.86 32.74 0.03
C PRO A 395 5.88 33.23 1.07
N TRP A 396 6.33 32.33 1.96
CA TRP A 396 7.38 32.63 2.93
C TRP A 396 8.73 32.88 2.25
N ASN A 397 9.05 32.08 1.24
CA ASN A 397 10.17 32.27 0.34
C ASN A 397 9.61 32.61 -1.05
N ARG A 398 10.00 33.76 -1.63
CA ARG A 398 9.51 34.20 -2.95
C ARG A 398 10.29 33.61 -4.12
N GLU A 399 11.50 33.12 -3.85
CA GLU A 399 12.38 32.52 -4.86
C GLU A 399 12.12 31.02 -5.04
N LYS A 400 11.25 30.42 -4.22
CA LYS A 400 11.00 28.97 -4.15
C LYS A 400 9.53 28.60 -3.98
#